data_AF-A0A3S4FCK0-F1
#
_entry.id   AF-A0A3S4FCK0-F1
#
_cell.length_a   1.000
_cell.length_b   1.000
_cell.length_c   1.000
_cell.angle_alpha   90.00
_cell.angle_beta   90.00
_cell.angle_gamma   90.00
#
_symmetry.space_group_name_H-M   'P 1'
#
loop_
_entity.id
_entity.type
_entity.pdbx_description
1 polymer ?
#
loop_
_entity_poly.entity_id
_entity_poly.type
_entity_poly.pdbx_seq_one_letter_code
_entity_poly.pdbx_strand_id
1 'polypeptide(L)'
;MFESIHILSNACYNLLEKCVNGITANKEVCEGYVYNSIGIVTYLNPFIGHHNGDIVGKICAETGKSVREVVLGARPVNGSRAGRYFLRTELDAPGL
;
A
#
# COMPACT_ATOMS: atom_id res chain seq x y z
N MET A 1 -7.45 39.80 -21.11
CA MET A 1 -6.90 38.50 -21.56
C MET A 1 -5.42 38.36 -21.20
N PHE A 2 -4.56 39.32 -21.57
CA PHE A 2 -3.14 39.28 -21.21
C PHE A 2 -2.87 39.32 -19.69
N GLU A 3 -3.64 40.10 -18.92
CA GLU A 3 -3.49 40.13 -17.45
C GLU A 3 -3.67 38.76 -16.80
N SER A 4 -4.71 38.01 -17.19
CA SER A 4 -4.96 36.66 -16.66
C SER A 4 -3.82 35.69 -16.98
N ILE A 5 -3.23 35.80 -18.18
CA ILE A 5 -2.07 34.99 -18.58
C ILE A 5 -0.84 35.34 -17.74
N HIS A 6 -0.60 36.63 -17.50
CA HIS A 6 0.52 37.08 -16.66
C HIS A 6 0.35 36.62 -15.20
N ILE A 7 -0.85 36.74 -14.64
CA ILE A 7 -1.15 36.29 -13.29
C ILE A 7 -0.94 34.78 -13.17
N LEU A 8 -1.49 33.99 -14.10
CA LEU A 8 -1.34 32.53 -14.06
C LEU A 8 0.14 32.12 -14.21
N SER A 9 0.88 32.76 -15.11
CA SER A 9 2.31 32.50 -15.31
C SER A 9 3.08 32.74 -14.01
N ASN A 10 2.87 33.90 -13.38
CA ASN A 10 3.52 34.24 -12.12
C ASN A 10 3.09 33.32 -10.98
N ALA A 11 1.83 32.88 -10.95
CA ALA A 11 1.34 31.92 -9.97
C ALA A 11 2.03 30.56 -10.11
N CYS A 12 2.20 30.05 -11.34
CA CYS A 12 2.92 28.81 -11.61
C CYS A 12 4.39 28.89 -11.16
N TYR A 13 5.08 29.99 -11.47
CA TYR A 13 6.47 30.18 -11.01
C TYR A 13 6.56 30.25 -9.48
N ASN A 14 5.65 30.97 -8.82
CA ASN A 14 5.63 31.03 -7.37
C ASN A 14 5.34 29.65 -6.74
N LEU A 15 4.40 28.88 -7.30
CA LEU A 15 4.11 27.52 -6.82
C LEU A 15 5.33 26.61 -6.96
N LEU A 16 6.04 26.69 -8.09
CA LEU A 16 7.26 25.92 -8.32
C LEU A 16 8.33 26.26 -7.27
N GLU A 17 8.68 27.55 -7.15
CA GLU A 17 9.80 28.00 -6.33
C GLU A 17 9.52 27.93 -4.83
N LYS A 18 8.29 28.25 -4.41
CA LYS A 18 7.94 28.41 -2.98
C LYS A 18 7.26 27.18 -2.38
N CYS A 19 6.89 26.20 -3.19
CA CYS A 19 6.21 24.99 -2.72
C CYS A 19 6.84 23.73 -3.32
N VAL A 20 6.71 23.54 -4.64
CA VAL A 20 7.02 22.24 -5.29
C VAL A 20 8.47 21.82 -5.08
N ASN A 21 9.43 22.73 -5.27
CA ASN A 21 10.85 22.42 -5.09
C ASN A 21 11.22 21.98 -3.66
N GLY A 22 10.41 22.35 -2.66
CA GLY A 22 10.62 22.00 -1.26
C GLY A 22 9.77 20.83 -0.76
N ILE A 23 8.95 20.20 -1.62
CA ILE A 23 8.13 19.06 -1.20
C ILE A 23 9.04 17.91 -0.76
N THR A 24 8.78 17.41 0.44
CA THR A 24 9.40 16.19 0.97
C THR A 24 8.31 15.21 1.37
N ALA A 25 8.59 13.92 1.24
CA ALA A 25 7.68 12.88 1.70
C ALA A 25 7.85 12.68 3.21
N ASN A 26 6.73 12.59 3.94
CA ASN A 26 6.73 12.02 5.28
C ASN A 26 6.75 10.50 5.14
N LYS A 27 7.95 9.94 5.07
CA LYS A 27 8.18 8.54 4.71
C LYS A 27 7.46 7.60 5.67
N GLU A 28 7.56 7.83 6.96
CA GLU A 28 7.00 6.97 8.00
C GLU A 28 5.47 6.92 7.93
N VAL A 29 4.82 8.06 7.68
CA VAL A 29 3.37 8.12 7.50
C VAL A 29 2.94 7.44 6.20
N CYS A 30 3.66 7.68 5.10
CA CYS A 30 3.36 7.04 3.81
C CYS A 30 3.51 5.51 3.88
N GLU A 31 4.56 5.02 4.53
CA GLU A 31 4.77 3.59 4.82
C GLU A 31 3.62 3.04 5.67
N GLY A 32 3.21 3.78 6.70
CA GLY A 32 2.04 3.43 7.51
C GLY A 32 0.76 3.28 6.68
N TYR A 33 0.52 4.13 5.69
CA TYR A 33 -0.65 3.99 4.81
C TYR A 33 -0.57 2.73 3.94
N VAL A 34 0.62 2.37 3.45
CA VAL A 34 0.79 1.17 2.62
C VAL A 34 0.59 -0.09 3.45
N TYR A 35 1.30 -0.23 4.57
CA TYR A 35 1.32 -1.49 5.34
C TYR A 35 0.02 -1.76 6.11
N ASN A 36 -0.74 -0.71 6.41
CA ASN A 36 -2.06 -0.84 7.03
C ASN A 36 -3.21 -0.87 6.01
N SER A 37 -2.94 -0.74 4.71
CA SER A 37 -3.96 -0.81 3.67
C SER A 37 -4.35 -2.25 3.37
N ILE A 38 -5.65 -2.52 3.31
CA ILE A 38 -6.19 -3.80 2.82
C ILE A 38 -5.73 -4.06 1.37
N GLY A 39 -5.53 -3.01 0.58
CA GLY A 39 -5.13 -3.11 -0.82
C GLY A 39 -3.80 -3.84 -1.06
N ILE A 40 -2.94 -3.90 -0.04
CA ILE A 40 -1.67 -4.64 -0.10
C ILE A 40 -1.87 -6.14 -0.36
N VAL A 41 -3.07 -6.68 -0.11
CA VAL A 41 -3.41 -8.08 -0.44
C VAL A 41 -3.20 -8.41 -1.92
N THR A 42 -3.34 -7.43 -2.82
CA THR A 42 -3.14 -7.62 -4.26
C THR A 42 -1.72 -8.07 -4.59
N TYR A 43 -0.74 -7.62 -3.80
CA TYR A 43 0.65 -8.05 -3.92
C TYR A 43 0.80 -9.57 -3.69
N LEU A 44 -0.06 -10.17 -2.87
CA LEU A 44 -0.03 -11.60 -2.55
C LEU A 44 -0.76 -12.47 -3.58
N ASN A 45 -1.52 -11.89 -4.51
CA ASN A 45 -2.30 -12.62 -5.51
C ASN A 45 -1.48 -13.66 -6.31
N PRO A 46 -0.21 -13.42 -6.71
CA PRO A 46 0.60 -14.44 -7.37
C PRO A 46 0.87 -15.69 -6.51
N PHE A 47 0.76 -15.58 -5.19
CA PHE A 47 1.11 -16.63 -4.23
C PHE A 47 -0.10 -17.34 -3.65
N ILE A 48 -1.16 -16.59 -3.33
CA ILE A 48 -2.39 -17.14 -2.75
C ILE A 48 -3.53 -17.25 -3.78
N GLY A 49 -3.41 -16.62 -4.94
CA GLY A 49 -4.46 -16.53 -5.95
C GLY A 49 -5.47 -15.43 -5.62
N HIS A 50 -6.03 -14.80 -6.66
CA HIS A 50 -6.99 -13.69 -6.54
C HIS A 50 -8.16 -14.00 -5.61
N HIS A 51 -8.78 -15.18 -5.78
CA HIS A 51 -9.92 -15.59 -4.95
C HIS A 51 -9.61 -15.61 -3.45
N ASN A 52 -8.42 -16.09 -3.07
CA ASN A 52 -8.01 -16.09 -1.67
C ASN A 52 -7.63 -14.68 -1.20
N GLY A 53 -7.10 -13.83 -2.10
CA GLY A 53 -6.91 -12.41 -1.84
C GLY A 53 -8.22 -11.69 -1.50
N ASP A 54 -9.30 -11.96 -2.24
CA ASP A 54 -10.63 -11.40 -1.97
C ASP A 54 -11.16 -11.84 -0.58
N ILE A 55 -10.97 -13.11 -0.23
CA ILE A 55 -11.35 -13.65 1.10
C ILE A 55 -10.56 -12.93 2.20
N VAL A 56 -9.24 -12.79 2.05
CA VAL A 56 -8.40 -12.09 3.03
C VAL A 56 -8.84 -10.64 3.16
N GLY A 57 -9.10 -9.94 2.04
CA GLY A 57 -9.56 -8.56 2.05
C GLY A 57 -10.89 -8.39 2.80
N LYS A 58 -11.83 -9.30 2.59
CA LYS A 58 -13.11 -9.33 3.32
C LYS A 58 -12.91 -9.51 4.83
N ILE A 59 -12.06 -10.45 5.23
CA ILE A 59 -11.75 -10.68 6.66
C ILE A 59 -11.11 -9.43 7.27
N CYS A 60 -10.16 -8.78 6.58
CA CYS A 60 -9.54 -7.54 7.06
C CYS A 60 -10.59 -6.44 7.28
N ALA A 61 -11.51 -6.25 6.32
CA ALA A 61 -12.58 -5.25 6.41
C ALA A 61 -13.56 -5.52 7.56
N GLU A 62 -13.90 -6.79 7.81
CA GLU A 62 -14.83 -7.19 8.88
C GLU A 62 -14.17 -7.16 10.27
N THR A 63 -12.87 -7.48 10.37
CA THR A 63 -12.20 -7.67 11.66
C THR A 63 -11.30 -6.52 12.07
N GLY A 64 -10.96 -5.61 11.15
CA GLY A 64 -9.98 -4.54 11.38
C GLY A 64 -8.53 -5.02 11.50
N LYS A 65 -8.27 -6.31 11.28
CA LYS A 65 -6.91 -6.87 11.29
C LYS A 65 -6.18 -6.54 10.01
N SER A 66 -4.86 -6.44 10.10
CA SER A 66 -3.98 -6.29 8.94
C SER A 66 -3.95 -7.54 8.05
N VAL A 67 -3.60 -7.36 6.78
CA VAL A 67 -3.41 -8.46 5.83
C VAL A 67 -2.41 -9.49 6.37
N ARG A 68 -1.33 -9.02 7.01
CA ARG A 68 -0.31 -9.88 7.62
C ARG A 68 -0.88 -10.76 8.73
N GLU A 69 -1.66 -10.19 9.65
CA GLU A 69 -2.29 -10.95 10.73
C GLU A 69 -3.26 -12.00 10.19
N VAL A 70 -4.05 -11.64 9.18
CA VAL A 70 -5.02 -12.56 8.57
C VAL A 70 -4.31 -13.70 7.83
N VAL A 71 -3.27 -13.41 7.05
CA VAL A 71 -2.54 -14.44 6.28
C VAL A 71 -1.72 -15.36 7.19
N LEU A 72 -1.09 -14.85 8.26
CA LEU A 72 -0.35 -15.67 9.21
C LEU A 72 -1.26 -16.48 10.15
N GLY A 73 -2.43 -15.94 10.49
CA GLY A 73 -3.45 -16.62 11.29
C GLY A 73 -4.24 -17.68 10.50
N ALA A 74 -4.41 -17.48 9.19
CA ALA A 74 -5.06 -18.44 8.31
C ALA A 74 -4.14 -19.65 8.05
N ARG A 75 -4.66 -20.87 8.22
CA ARG A 75 -4.00 -22.05 7.67
C ARG A 75 -4.13 -22.03 6.14
N PRO A 76 -3.05 -22.24 5.37
CA PRO A 76 -3.17 -22.38 3.93
C PRO A 76 -4.03 -23.60 3.60
N VAL A 77 -5.02 -23.39 2.74
CA VAL A 77 -5.98 -24.42 2.33
C VAL A 77 -5.31 -25.52 1.46
N ASN A 78 -4.11 -25.26 0.93
CA ASN A 78 -3.34 -26.18 0.07
C ASN A 78 -2.09 -26.83 0.72
N GLY A 79 -2.02 -26.93 2.05
CA GLY A 79 -1.36 -28.09 2.70
C GLY A 79 0.17 -28.27 2.62
N SER A 80 0.97 -27.38 2.01
CA SER A 80 2.44 -27.50 2.07
C SER A 80 3.03 -26.59 3.17
N ARG A 81 3.81 -27.16 4.10
CA ARG A 81 4.54 -26.37 5.12
C ARG A 81 5.47 -25.35 4.45
N ALA A 82 5.99 -25.65 3.26
CA ALA A 82 6.82 -24.77 2.45
C ALA A 82 6.10 -23.46 2.05
N GLY A 83 4.80 -23.49 1.71
CA GLY A 83 4.04 -22.29 1.35
C GLY A 83 3.88 -21.30 2.50
N ARG A 84 3.83 -21.77 3.76
CA ARG A 84 3.86 -20.89 4.94
C ARG A 84 5.21 -20.21 5.15
N TYR A 85 6.32 -20.92 4.92
CA TYR A 85 7.64 -20.32 5.01
C TYR A 85 7.86 -19.28 3.91
N PHE A 86 7.41 -19.60 2.69
CA PHE A 86 7.49 -18.71 1.54
C PHE A 86 6.65 -17.43 1.74
N LEU A 87 5.39 -17.55 2.19
CA LEU A 87 4.59 -16.36 2.49
C LEU A 87 5.14 -15.56 3.67
N ARG A 88 5.77 -16.21 4.65
CA ARG A 88 6.39 -15.52 5.78
C ARG A 88 7.61 -14.72 5.36
N THR A 89 8.44 -15.21 4.44
CA THR A 89 9.56 -14.43 3.89
C THR A 89 9.08 -13.21 3.09
N GLU A 90 7.97 -13.32 2.36
CA GLU A 90 7.39 -12.18 1.63
C GLU A 90 6.73 -11.16 2.58
N LEU A 91 6.12 -11.62 3.68
CA LEU A 91 5.52 -10.76 4.71
C LEU A 91 6.54 -10.16 5.70
N ASP A 92 7.72 -10.75 5.83
CA ASP A 92 8.81 -10.26 6.67
C ASP A 92 9.83 -9.42 5.86
N ALA A 93 9.60 -9.25 4.56
CA ALA A 93 10.38 -8.35 3.72
C ALA A 93 10.23 -6.91 4.24
N PRO A 94 11.29 -6.08 4.23
CA PRO A 94 11.19 -4.69 4.65
C PRO A 94 10.13 -3.98 3.81
N GLY A 95 9.00 -3.73 4.45
CA GLY A 95 7.82 -3.16 3.85
C GLY A 95 6.60 -4.07 3.70
N LEU A 96 6.46 -5.08 4.57
CA LEU A 96 5.20 -5.74 4.97
C LEU A 96 5.24 -6.13 6.47
#